data_AF-A0AB73C2R8-F1
#
_entry.id   AF-A0AB73C2R8-F1
#
_cell.length_a   1.000
_cell.length_b   1.000
_cell.length_c   1.000
_cell.angle_alpha   90.00
_cell.angle_beta   90.00
_cell.angle_gamma   90.00
#
_symmetry.space_group_name_H-M   'P 1'
#
loop_
_entity.id
_entity.type
_entity.pdbx_description
1 polymer ?
#
loop_
_entity_poly.entity_id
_entity_poly.type
_entity_poly.pdbx_seq_one_letter_code
_entity_poly.pdbx_strand_id
1 'polypeptide(L)'
;MCIRKGSYKAVLCFSKFVIKYPRINQNTLKNIKSILTEEYGYMTCGKMAKEFLLPIYFIPGIPILFQRRCQVYEEGNPKDEEKQKTFIESIQKKNFWRFEVFTDMENIINLGEYQGKIYKHDYDYLDYNFKREWKYFKTKRQQRKRKMKEFVLQNEKLRVTLLSYGAIIQKIEMPDREGNWQNIVLGFEKKEEYLDKNSAYFGAVIGRTAGRTKNGVLKIGEKEYALDKNASGKHSIHGGSYNLSQKYWKGEQEENRVRFSIESPHLENGYPGNAKIEIEYSLEDDSLKLHYRACSDQDTYFNLTNHSYFSLSGNSEEEIGEQYLTLRAEEYGEVDEDTLPIRLSSVENTSFDFRVRKQLQELFNSREEQVRIVGQGIDHPFVGNYAKLEDEKSGRCLEVRTDNQGMVIYTANWLHEIGRKNHTGIAFEAQELPCLSELKPKEYKVGRVYERETSFRFYIDFQKNK
;
A
#
# COMPACT_ATOMS: atom_id res chain seq x y z
N MET A 1 -3.24 -22.03 33.27
CA MET A 1 -3.87 -22.47 34.54
C MET A 1 -4.69 -21.31 35.10
N CYS A 2 -5.98 -21.52 35.35
CA CYS A 2 -6.89 -20.51 35.93
C CYS A 2 -6.69 -20.38 37.45
N ILE A 3 -6.88 -19.16 38.00
CA ILE A 3 -7.75 -18.83 39.16
C ILE A 3 -7.92 -17.29 39.25
N ARG A 4 -9.15 -16.88 39.62
CA ARG A 4 -9.78 -15.54 39.82
C ARG A 4 -8.92 -14.57 40.68
N LYS A 5 -9.04 -13.24 40.67
CA LYS A 5 -10.23 -12.36 40.62
C LYS A 5 -9.75 -10.92 40.31
N GLY A 6 -10.33 -10.25 39.31
CA GLY A 6 -10.25 -8.80 39.09
C GLY A 6 -8.87 -8.23 38.72
N SER A 7 -8.53 -8.19 37.43
CA SER A 7 -7.33 -7.49 36.95
C SER A 7 -7.54 -7.04 35.50
N TYR A 8 -7.92 -5.78 35.29
CA TYR A 8 -7.87 -5.17 33.96
C TYR A 8 -6.44 -4.65 33.72
N LYS A 9 -5.79 -5.15 32.67
CA LYS A 9 -4.48 -4.68 32.20
C LYS A 9 -4.70 -3.48 31.27
N ALA A 10 -4.15 -2.32 31.62
CA ALA A 10 -3.93 -1.25 30.65
C ALA A 10 -2.61 -1.52 29.91
N VAL A 11 -2.66 -1.70 28.59
CA VAL A 11 -1.47 -1.83 27.74
C VAL A 11 -1.18 -0.45 27.15
N LEU A 12 -0.17 0.23 27.67
CA LEU A 12 0.45 1.41 27.05
C LEU A 12 1.61 0.91 26.17
N CYS A 13 1.37 0.80 24.87
CA CYS A 13 2.44 0.54 23.91
C CYS A 13 3.07 1.86 23.46
N PHE A 14 4.31 2.09 23.86
CA PHE A 14 5.17 3.07 23.21
C PHE A 14 5.55 2.52 21.83
N SER A 15 5.11 3.20 20.77
CA SER A 15 5.68 2.96 19.45
C SER A 15 7.15 3.40 19.45
N LYS A 16 8.00 2.62 18.78
CA LYS A 16 9.33 3.06 18.34
C LYS A 16 9.15 4.13 17.25
N PHE A 17 8.72 5.33 17.63
CA PHE A 17 9.00 6.54 16.87
C PHE A 17 9.95 7.37 17.72
N VAL A 18 11.23 7.01 17.67
CA VAL A 18 12.27 8.01 17.94
C VAL A 18 12.24 8.91 16.72
N ILE A 19 11.40 9.94 16.75
CA ILE A 19 11.67 11.13 15.95
C ILE A 19 13.07 11.57 16.38
N LYS A 20 13.98 11.66 15.41
CA LYS A 20 15.36 12.12 15.57
C LYS A 20 15.34 13.58 16.01
N TYR A 21 14.97 13.85 17.26
CA TYR A 21 15.25 15.11 17.92
C TYR A 21 16.64 14.99 18.55
N PRO A 22 17.61 15.82 18.13
CA PRO A 22 18.90 15.87 18.81
C PRO A 22 18.64 16.50 20.19
N ARG A 23 18.69 15.68 21.26
CA ARG A 23 18.77 16.02 22.72
C ARG A 23 17.76 15.27 23.61
N ILE A 24 17.59 13.96 23.45
CA ILE A 24 17.24 13.13 24.61
C ILE A 24 18.50 12.36 24.98
N ASN A 25 19.12 12.72 26.12
CA ASN A 25 20.35 12.07 26.52
C ASN A 25 20.08 10.64 27.01
N GLN A 26 21.10 9.78 26.92
CA GLN A 26 20.98 8.37 27.27
C GLN A 26 20.65 8.12 28.76
N ASN A 27 20.98 9.05 29.67
CA ASN A 27 20.63 8.95 31.09
C ASN A 27 19.13 9.12 31.34
N THR A 28 18.44 9.99 30.60
CA THR A 28 16.98 10.13 30.70
C THR A 28 16.25 8.84 30.29
N LEU A 29 16.72 8.21 29.21
CA LEU A 29 16.20 6.90 28.75
C LEU A 29 16.50 5.76 29.73
N LYS A 30 17.65 5.81 30.41
CA LYS A 30 18.05 4.82 31.43
C LYS A 30 17.21 4.95 32.71
N ASN A 31 16.93 6.18 33.14
CA ASN A 31 16.10 6.45 34.32
C ASN A 31 14.64 6.04 34.09
N ILE A 32 14.07 6.31 32.91
CA ILE A 32 12.71 5.87 32.56
C ILE A 32 12.61 4.33 32.57
N LYS A 33 13.63 3.63 32.04
CA LYS A 33 13.67 2.15 32.06
C LYS A 33 13.83 1.60 33.48
N SER A 34 14.66 2.20 34.32
CA SER A 34 14.88 1.78 35.71
C SER A 34 13.61 1.91 36.57
N ILE A 35 12.91 3.06 36.49
CA ILE A 35 11.67 3.30 37.24
C ILE A 35 10.57 2.28 36.86
N LEU A 36 10.43 1.97 35.57
CA LEU A 36 9.44 1.01 35.09
C LEU A 36 9.76 -0.45 35.47
N THR A 37 11.02 -0.77 35.75
CA THR A 37 11.46 -2.13 36.10
C THR A 37 11.37 -2.37 37.60
N GLU A 38 11.71 -1.37 38.43
CA GLU A 38 11.74 -1.48 39.89
C GLU A 38 10.35 -1.38 40.56
N GLU A 39 9.42 -0.55 40.05
CA GLU A 39 8.12 -0.36 40.72
C GLU A 39 7.01 -1.34 40.27
N TYR A 40 7.12 -1.96 39.10
CA TYR A 40 5.97 -2.65 38.47
C TYR A 40 6.25 -4.05 37.91
N GLY A 41 7.43 -4.62 38.12
CA GLY A 41 7.73 -6.03 37.81
C GLY A 41 7.38 -6.43 36.38
N TYR A 42 8.06 -5.87 35.38
CA TYR A 42 7.82 -6.21 33.97
C TYR A 42 8.28 -7.63 33.63
N MET A 43 7.36 -8.47 33.13
CA MET A 43 7.70 -9.58 32.23
C MET A 43 7.45 -9.15 30.79
N THR A 44 8.46 -9.32 29.94
CA THR A 44 8.35 -9.24 28.48
C THR A 44 7.36 -10.29 27.97
N CYS A 45 6.16 -9.88 27.56
CA CYS A 45 5.22 -10.74 26.87
C CYS A 45 5.04 -10.25 25.43
N GLY A 46 5.88 -10.76 24.54
CA GLY A 46 5.69 -10.62 23.10
C GLY A 46 4.52 -11.50 22.67
N LYS A 47 3.33 -10.90 22.44
CA LYS A 47 2.30 -11.36 21.48
C LYS A 47 0.96 -10.57 21.48
N MET A 48 0.75 -9.54 22.31
CA MET A 48 -0.57 -8.88 22.41
C MET A 48 -0.53 -7.35 22.28
N ALA A 49 0.11 -6.84 21.23
CA ALA A 49 0.33 -5.40 21.04
C ALA A 49 0.27 -4.96 19.56
N LYS A 50 -0.73 -5.42 18.81
CA LYS A 50 -0.86 -5.08 17.38
C LYS A 50 -2.12 -4.27 16.98
N GLU A 51 -3.03 -3.94 17.88
CA GLU A 51 -4.34 -3.40 17.45
C GLU A 51 -4.76 -2.01 17.94
N PHE A 52 -3.98 -1.31 18.76
CA PHE A 52 -4.29 0.09 19.10
C PHE A 52 -3.03 0.92 19.20
N LEU A 53 -2.71 1.63 18.12
CA LEU A 53 -1.68 2.67 18.09
C LEU A 53 -2.37 4.02 17.86
N LEU A 54 -2.25 4.92 18.84
CA LEU A 54 -2.46 6.36 18.70
C LEU A 54 -1.08 7.02 18.66
N PRO A 55 -0.82 8.00 17.78
CA PRO A 55 0.36 8.84 17.93
C PRO A 55 0.17 9.71 19.18
N ILE A 56 1.06 9.55 20.17
CA ILE A 56 1.22 10.49 21.28
C ILE A 56 2.20 11.56 20.78
N TYR A 57 1.72 12.78 20.60
CA TYR A 57 2.56 13.91 20.20
C TYR A 57 3.14 14.56 21.45
N PHE A 58 4.47 14.70 21.50
CA PHE A 58 5.16 15.42 22.57
C PHE A 58 5.44 16.85 22.13
N ILE A 59 4.90 17.82 22.87
CA ILE A 59 5.37 19.22 22.86
C ILE A 59 6.43 19.33 23.96
N PRO A 60 7.56 20.05 23.77
CA PRO A 60 8.53 20.27 24.84
C PRO A 60 7.85 20.95 26.05
N GLY A 61 7.61 20.17 27.11
CA GLY A 61 7.00 20.64 28.36
C GLY A 61 5.55 20.21 28.61
N ILE A 62 4.85 19.52 27.69
CA ILE A 62 3.51 18.96 27.95
C ILE A 62 3.36 17.61 27.21
N PRO A 63 3.15 16.49 27.93
CA PRO A 63 2.71 15.25 27.31
C PRO A 63 1.20 15.34 26.98
N ILE A 64 0.82 15.24 25.70
CA ILE A 64 -0.59 15.21 25.28
C ILE A 64 -1.01 13.76 25.07
N LEU A 65 -1.89 13.26 25.93
CA LEU A 65 -2.54 11.95 25.81
C LEU A 65 -3.93 12.13 25.18
N PHE A 66 -4.15 11.56 24.00
CA PHE A 66 -5.48 11.47 23.40
C PHE A 66 -6.25 10.30 24.03
N GLN A 67 -7.41 10.59 24.65
CA GLN A 67 -8.34 9.56 25.07
C GLN A 67 -9.38 9.31 23.97
N ARG A 68 -9.46 8.08 23.45
CA ARG A 68 -10.67 7.58 22.79
C ARG A 68 -11.69 7.20 23.87
N ARG A 69 -12.98 7.50 23.66
CA ARG A 69 -14.06 6.72 24.28
C ARG A 69 -13.79 5.23 24.03
N CYS A 70 -13.35 4.50 25.06
CA CYS A 70 -13.50 3.06 25.09
C CYS A 70 -15.00 2.77 25.19
N GLN A 71 -15.66 2.61 24.05
CA GLN A 71 -16.91 1.85 24.04
C GLN A 71 -16.54 0.37 24.21
N VAL A 72 -16.49 -0.06 25.46
CA VAL A 72 -16.84 -1.43 25.80
C VAL A 72 -18.37 -1.44 25.79
N TYR A 73 -18.96 -2.17 24.84
CA TYR A 73 -20.38 -2.50 24.95
C TYR A 73 -20.50 -3.59 26.02
N GLU A 74 -20.98 -3.21 27.21
CA GLU A 74 -22.06 -3.89 27.94
C GLU A 74 -22.44 -3.07 29.19
N GLU A 75 -23.74 -2.79 29.29
CA GLU A 75 -24.56 -2.23 30.37
C GLU A 75 -23.95 -1.37 31.50
N GLY A 76 -24.58 -0.20 31.70
CA GLY A 76 -24.21 0.90 32.58
C GLY A 76 -23.72 0.54 33.99
N ASN A 77 -22.61 1.16 34.40
CA ASN A 77 -22.32 1.37 35.82
C ASN A 77 -21.58 2.71 36.06
N PRO A 78 -22.22 3.68 36.75
CA PRO A 78 -21.61 4.97 37.10
C PRO A 78 -20.31 4.90 37.91
N LYS A 79 -19.98 3.74 38.50
CA LYS A 79 -18.78 3.51 39.31
C LYS A 79 -17.47 3.47 38.51
N ASP A 80 -17.51 3.37 37.19
CA ASP A 80 -16.31 3.32 36.35
C ASP A 80 -15.79 4.71 35.93
N GLU A 81 -16.65 5.72 35.87
CA GLU A 81 -16.24 7.13 35.68
C GLU A 81 -15.51 7.68 36.92
N GLU A 82 -16.00 7.36 38.11
CA GLU A 82 -15.41 7.81 39.37
C GLU A 82 -14.00 7.22 39.58
N LYS A 83 -13.80 5.94 39.24
CA LYS A 83 -12.49 5.26 39.30
C LYS A 83 -11.49 5.78 38.27
N GLN A 84 -11.93 6.13 37.07
CA GLN A 84 -11.07 6.78 36.07
C GLN A 84 -10.62 8.17 36.55
N LYS A 85 -11.52 8.92 37.17
CA LYS A 85 -11.21 10.23 37.77
C LYS A 85 -10.19 10.10 38.91
N THR A 86 -10.37 9.12 39.80
CA THR A 86 -9.42 8.84 40.89
C THR A 86 -8.04 8.42 40.37
N PHE A 87 -7.97 7.63 39.28
CA PHE A 87 -6.71 7.23 38.65
C PHE A 87 -5.95 8.44 38.08
N ILE A 88 -6.63 9.34 37.38
CA ILE A 88 -6.05 10.57 36.82
C ILE A 88 -5.58 11.52 37.94
N GLU A 89 -6.40 11.70 38.98
CA GLU A 89 -6.04 12.51 40.16
C GLU A 89 -4.83 11.92 40.91
N SER A 90 -4.67 10.59 40.92
CA SER A 90 -3.53 9.92 41.56
C SER A 90 -2.21 10.13 40.80
N ILE A 91 -2.28 10.27 39.47
CA ILE A 91 -1.13 10.58 38.61
C ILE A 91 -0.72 12.05 38.78
N GLN A 92 -1.71 12.95 38.90
CA GLN A 92 -1.48 14.39 39.10
C GLN A 92 -0.89 14.73 40.48
N LYS A 93 -1.22 13.95 41.52
CA LYS A 93 -0.69 14.18 42.89
C LYS A 93 0.76 13.74 43.10
N LYS A 94 1.32 12.89 42.25
CA LYS A 94 2.64 12.25 42.48
C LYS A 94 3.76 12.69 41.54
N ASN A 95 3.49 13.56 40.57
CA ASN A 95 4.49 14.06 39.62
C ASN A 95 4.31 15.56 39.33
N PHE A 96 5.42 16.26 39.05
CA PHE A 96 5.49 17.67 38.65
C PHE A 96 4.86 17.98 37.26
N TRP A 97 3.93 17.16 36.78
CA TRP A 97 3.31 17.31 35.46
C TRP A 97 1.78 17.34 35.58
N ARG A 98 1.18 18.44 35.10
CA ARG A 98 -0.27 18.57 34.92
C ARG A 98 -0.64 17.85 33.62
N PHE A 99 -1.54 16.87 33.70
CA PHE A 99 -2.13 16.21 32.54
C PHE A 99 -3.57 16.70 32.39
N GLU A 100 -3.91 17.25 31.23
CA GLU A 100 -5.27 17.62 30.86
C GLU A 100 -5.76 16.67 29.78
N VAL A 101 -6.99 16.18 29.95
CA VAL A 101 -7.64 15.25 29.02
C VAL A 101 -8.58 16.07 28.14
N PHE A 102 -8.29 16.10 26.85
CA PHE A 102 -9.07 16.87 25.89
C PHE A 102 -10.06 15.96 25.15
N THR A 103 -11.34 16.31 25.20
CA THR A 103 -12.42 15.58 24.52
C THR A 103 -12.75 16.15 23.14
N ASP A 104 -12.22 17.33 22.82
CA ASP A 104 -12.32 18.00 21.52
C ASP A 104 -11.05 18.84 21.25
N MET A 105 -10.84 19.22 19.98
CA MET A 105 -9.67 19.99 19.53
C MET A 105 -9.76 21.48 19.90
N GLU A 106 -10.95 22.02 20.15
CA GLU A 106 -11.16 23.42 20.54
C GLU A 106 -10.51 23.73 21.90
N ASN A 107 -10.57 22.80 22.84
CA ASN A 107 -9.94 22.98 24.14
C ASN A 107 -8.40 22.90 24.10
N ILE A 108 -7.82 22.19 23.14
CA ILE A 108 -6.35 22.15 22.91
C ILE A 108 -5.87 23.50 22.34
N ILE A 109 -6.65 24.10 21.45
CA ILE A 109 -6.37 25.40 20.83
C ILE A 109 -6.26 26.50 21.88
N ASN A 110 -7.22 26.53 22.82
CA ASN A 110 -7.23 27.51 23.91
C ASN A 110 -5.98 27.43 24.81
N LEU A 111 -5.44 26.24 25.09
CA LEU A 111 -4.22 26.10 25.90
C LEU A 111 -2.93 26.44 25.15
N GLY A 112 -2.87 26.14 23.85
CA GLY A 112 -1.73 26.49 23.00
C GLY A 112 -1.54 28.00 22.86
N GLU A 113 -2.65 28.75 22.74
CA GLU A 113 -2.67 30.21 22.78
C GLU A 113 -2.36 30.75 24.18
N TYR A 114 -2.87 30.11 25.24
CA TYR A 114 -2.59 30.48 26.63
C TYR A 114 -1.12 30.33 27.04
N GLN A 115 -0.35 29.45 26.39
CA GLN A 115 1.06 29.21 26.69
C GLN A 115 2.06 29.73 25.65
N GLY A 116 1.59 30.38 24.57
CA GLY A 116 2.41 31.13 23.62
C GLY A 116 3.51 30.34 22.89
N LYS A 117 3.37 29.02 22.74
CA LYS A 117 4.48 28.12 22.33
C LYS A 117 4.24 27.24 21.10
N ILE A 118 3.13 27.40 20.40
CA ILE A 118 2.92 26.67 19.14
C ILE A 118 3.34 27.57 17.98
N TYR A 119 4.48 27.26 17.34
CA TYR A 119 4.84 27.91 16.08
C TYR A 119 3.80 27.50 15.03
N LYS A 120 3.22 28.48 14.33
CA LYS A 120 2.13 28.30 13.35
C LYS A 120 2.35 27.14 12.36
N HIS A 121 3.61 26.89 11.98
CA HIS A 121 3.99 25.79 11.09
C HIS A 121 3.77 24.38 11.71
N ASP A 122 4.06 24.20 12.99
CA ASP A 122 3.85 22.91 13.68
C ASP A 122 2.35 22.64 13.92
N TYR A 123 1.56 23.70 14.09
CA TYR A 123 0.09 23.64 14.16
C TYR A 123 -0.52 23.16 12.84
N ASP A 124 -0.17 23.80 11.72
CA ASP A 124 -0.73 23.46 10.40
C ASP A 124 -0.39 22.02 10.01
N TYR A 125 0.81 21.54 10.36
CA TYR A 125 1.23 20.16 10.12
C TYR A 125 0.47 19.13 10.98
N LEU A 126 0.29 19.41 12.28
CA LEU A 126 -0.43 18.52 13.19
C LEU A 126 -1.93 18.46 12.86
N ASP A 127 -2.54 19.60 12.57
CA ASP A 127 -3.95 19.70 12.21
C ASP A 127 -4.23 19.02 10.86
N TYR A 128 -3.37 19.20 9.86
CA TYR A 128 -3.47 18.50 8.56
C TYR A 128 -3.39 16.98 8.73
N ASN A 129 -2.38 16.48 9.43
CA ASN A 129 -2.21 15.04 9.64
C ASN A 129 -3.33 14.45 10.49
N PHE A 130 -3.77 15.14 11.54
CA PHE A 130 -4.88 14.68 12.37
C PHE A 130 -6.20 14.63 11.60
N LYS A 131 -6.54 15.69 10.85
CA LYS A 131 -7.74 15.72 10.00
C LYS A 131 -7.71 14.61 8.95
N ARG A 132 -6.54 14.35 8.35
CA ARG A 132 -6.34 13.25 7.39
C ARG A 132 -6.57 11.88 8.02
N GLU A 133 -5.89 11.58 9.13
CA GLU A 133 -6.03 10.32 9.88
C GLU A 133 -7.45 10.10 10.40
N TRP A 134 -8.10 11.17 10.87
CA TRP A 134 -9.47 11.11 11.36
C TRP A 134 -10.48 10.84 10.24
N LYS A 135 -10.32 11.51 9.09
CA LYS A 135 -11.11 11.24 7.88
C LYS A 135 -10.92 9.78 7.44
N TYR A 136 -9.68 9.30 7.43
CA TYR A 136 -9.35 7.91 7.12
C TYR A 136 -10.06 6.92 8.07
N PHE A 137 -9.95 7.15 9.38
CA PHE A 137 -10.58 6.29 10.38
C PHE A 137 -12.10 6.22 10.22
N LYS A 138 -12.78 7.37 10.03
CA LYS A 138 -14.22 7.42 9.79
C LYS A 138 -14.61 6.63 8.54
N THR A 139 -13.86 6.81 7.45
CA THR A 139 -14.19 6.18 6.16
C THR A 139 -13.95 4.67 6.21
N LYS A 140 -12.86 4.20 6.83
CA LYS A 140 -12.64 2.77 7.09
C LYS A 140 -13.77 2.15 7.92
N ARG A 141 -14.22 2.83 8.98
CA ARG A 141 -15.34 2.34 9.80
C ARG A 141 -16.64 2.22 9.00
N GLN A 142 -16.92 3.17 8.11
CA GLN A 142 -18.08 3.09 7.21
C GLN A 142 -17.93 1.95 6.20
N GLN A 143 -16.75 1.78 5.63
CA GLN A 143 -16.45 0.70 4.68
C GLN A 143 -16.60 -0.69 5.28
N ARG A 144 -16.22 -0.89 6.55
CA ARG A 144 -16.42 -2.18 7.25
C ARG A 144 -17.90 -2.60 7.37
N LYS A 145 -18.84 -1.66 7.24
CA LYS A 145 -20.28 -1.97 7.20
C LYS A 145 -20.75 -2.42 5.82
N ARG A 146 -19.97 -2.16 4.75
CA ARG A 146 -20.30 -2.58 3.39
C ARG A 146 -19.87 -4.04 3.22
N LYS A 147 -20.71 -4.83 2.56
CA LYS A 147 -20.39 -6.20 2.19
C LYS A 147 -19.51 -6.20 0.94
N MET A 148 -18.33 -6.81 1.02
CA MET A 148 -17.47 -7.00 -0.15
C MET A 148 -18.09 -8.04 -1.08
N LYS A 149 -18.43 -7.59 -2.30
CA LYS A 149 -18.86 -8.46 -3.38
C LYS A 149 -17.64 -9.08 -4.07
N GLU A 150 -17.86 -10.30 -4.52
CA GLU A 150 -16.93 -11.15 -5.24
C GLU A 150 -17.57 -11.51 -6.57
N PHE A 151 -16.76 -11.53 -7.62
CA PHE A 151 -17.17 -11.83 -8.99
C PHE A 151 -16.21 -12.88 -9.54
N VAL A 152 -16.73 -13.84 -10.31
CA VAL A 152 -15.92 -14.94 -10.85
C VAL A 152 -16.10 -14.99 -12.36
N LEU A 153 -14.99 -14.88 -13.08
CA LEU A 153 -14.89 -15.16 -14.51
C LEU A 153 -14.24 -16.54 -14.67
N GLN A 154 -14.83 -17.43 -15.46
CA GLN A 154 -14.26 -18.77 -15.64
C GLN A 154 -14.56 -19.36 -17.02
N ASN A 155 -13.65 -20.20 -17.48
CA ASN A 155 -13.81 -21.09 -18.62
C ASN A 155 -13.00 -22.39 -18.38
N GLU A 156 -12.76 -23.18 -19.43
CA GLU A 156 -12.02 -24.45 -19.32
C GLU A 156 -10.52 -24.28 -18.98
N LYS A 157 -9.95 -23.08 -19.17
CA LYS A 157 -8.52 -22.79 -19.03
C LYS A 157 -8.19 -22.01 -17.77
N LEU A 158 -9.08 -21.12 -17.35
CA LEU A 158 -8.84 -20.14 -16.29
C LEU A 158 -10.06 -19.96 -15.38
N ARG A 159 -9.79 -19.68 -14.11
CA ARG A 159 -10.76 -19.12 -13.16
C ARG A 159 -10.16 -17.90 -12.48
N VAL A 160 -10.85 -16.76 -12.58
CA VAL A 160 -10.41 -15.47 -12.04
C VAL A 160 -11.44 -14.97 -11.04
N THR A 161 -10.99 -14.71 -9.81
CA THR A 161 -11.84 -14.16 -8.74
C THR A 161 -11.48 -12.70 -8.51
N LEU A 162 -12.48 -11.83 -8.63
CA LEU A 162 -12.36 -10.38 -8.53
C LEU A 162 -13.16 -9.86 -7.32
N LEU A 163 -12.65 -8.82 -6.66
CA LEU A 163 -13.31 -8.20 -5.51
C LEU A 163 -13.75 -6.77 -5.84
N SER A 164 -14.95 -6.41 -5.39
CA SER A 164 -15.42 -5.01 -5.45
C SER A 164 -14.59 -4.03 -4.63
N TYR A 165 -13.73 -4.51 -3.73
CA TYR A 165 -12.77 -3.66 -3.03
C TYR A 165 -11.49 -3.56 -3.85
N GLY A 166 -11.00 -2.35 -4.08
CA GLY A 166 -9.82 -2.06 -4.90
C GLY A 166 -9.90 -2.51 -6.36
N ALA A 167 -11.08 -2.98 -6.80
CA ALA A 167 -11.23 -3.75 -8.04
C ALA A 167 -10.18 -4.88 -8.13
N ILE A 168 -9.94 -5.57 -7.01
CA ILE A 168 -8.80 -6.48 -6.81
C ILE A 168 -8.95 -7.77 -7.61
N ILE A 169 -7.87 -8.22 -8.25
CA ILE A 169 -7.68 -9.62 -8.64
C ILE A 169 -7.26 -10.41 -7.39
N GLN A 170 -8.16 -11.23 -6.86
CA GLN A 170 -7.87 -12.04 -5.69
C GLN A 170 -7.18 -13.35 -6.06
N LYS A 171 -7.67 -14.01 -7.12
CA LYS A 171 -7.16 -15.30 -7.59
C LYS A 171 -7.13 -15.33 -9.11
N ILE A 172 -6.11 -15.99 -9.65
CA ILE A 172 -6.05 -16.48 -11.03
C ILE A 172 -5.62 -17.93 -10.92
N GLU A 173 -6.53 -18.83 -11.20
CA GLU A 173 -6.31 -20.26 -11.10
C GLU A 173 -6.16 -20.85 -12.50
N MET A 174 -5.13 -21.69 -12.70
CA MET A 174 -4.87 -22.40 -13.95
C MET A 174 -4.19 -23.76 -13.70
N PRO A 175 -4.35 -24.74 -14.60
CA PRO A 175 -3.67 -26.02 -14.47
C PRO A 175 -2.15 -25.91 -14.74
N ASP A 176 -1.37 -26.82 -14.17
CA ASP A 176 -0.02 -27.16 -14.65
C ASP A 176 -0.07 -28.24 -15.74
N ARG A 177 1.09 -28.72 -16.20
CA ARG A 177 1.21 -29.84 -17.17
C ARG A 177 0.53 -31.13 -16.74
N GLU A 178 0.38 -31.37 -15.44
CA GLU A 178 -0.26 -32.56 -14.89
C GLU A 178 -1.77 -32.37 -14.69
N GLY A 179 -2.28 -31.16 -14.96
CA GLY A 179 -3.68 -30.81 -14.78
C GLY A 179 -4.02 -30.31 -13.37
N ASN A 180 -3.04 -30.08 -12.50
CA ASN A 180 -3.29 -29.57 -11.15
C ASN A 180 -3.52 -28.05 -11.19
N TRP A 181 -4.72 -27.65 -10.78
CA TRP A 181 -5.10 -26.24 -10.70
C TRP A 181 -4.52 -25.59 -9.45
N GLN A 182 -3.85 -24.45 -9.63
CA GLN A 182 -3.34 -23.64 -8.52
C GLN A 182 -3.58 -22.15 -8.78
N ASN A 183 -3.74 -21.39 -7.70
CA ASN A 183 -3.75 -19.94 -7.76
C ASN A 183 -2.32 -19.42 -7.99
N ILE A 184 -2.11 -18.67 -9.06
CA ILE A 184 -0.79 -18.17 -9.48
C ILE A 184 -0.58 -16.68 -9.18
N VAL A 185 -1.42 -16.07 -8.35
CA VAL A 185 -1.20 -14.70 -7.85
C VAL A 185 -1.16 -14.65 -6.32
N LEU A 186 -0.29 -13.81 -5.78
CA LEU A 186 -0.25 -13.56 -4.34
C LEU A 186 -1.46 -12.76 -3.89
N GLY A 187 -2.02 -13.14 -2.75
CA GLY A 187 -3.14 -12.45 -2.15
C GLY A 187 -3.50 -13.03 -0.78
N PHE A 188 -4.69 -12.68 -0.30
CA PHE A 188 -5.29 -13.28 0.90
C PHE A 188 -6.40 -14.24 0.54
N GLU A 189 -6.47 -15.37 1.25
CA GLU A 189 -7.54 -16.36 1.08
C GLU A 189 -8.91 -15.76 1.47
N LYS A 190 -8.95 -15.03 2.59
CA LYS A 190 -10.18 -14.37 3.06
C LYS A 190 -10.24 -12.96 2.50
N LYS A 191 -11.28 -12.65 1.74
CA LYS A 191 -11.48 -11.32 1.13
C LYS A 191 -11.54 -10.19 2.16
N GLU A 192 -12.02 -10.46 3.37
CA GLU A 192 -12.09 -9.48 4.46
C GLU A 192 -10.71 -9.02 4.91
N GLU A 193 -9.66 -9.84 4.73
CA GLU A 193 -8.30 -9.48 5.10
C GLU A 193 -7.74 -8.33 4.26
N TYR A 194 -8.25 -8.13 3.04
CA TYR A 194 -7.81 -7.04 2.18
C TYR A 194 -8.10 -5.65 2.75
N LEU A 195 -9.10 -5.51 3.62
CA LEU A 195 -9.45 -4.22 4.25
C LEU A 195 -8.37 -3.69 5.19
N ASP A 196 -7.64 -4.60 5.83
CA ASP A 196 -6.73 -4.28 6.94
C ASP A 196 -5.29 -4.73 6.71
N LYS A 197 -5.07 -5.76 5.88
CA LYS A 197 -3.74 -6.36 5.67
C LYS A 197 -3.10 -6.03 4.32
N ASN A 198 -3.84 -5.48 3.35
CA ASN A 198 -3.31 -5.27 2.00
C ASN A 198 -2.46 -4.00 1.86
N SER A 199 -1.40 -3.86 2.65
CA SER A 199 -0.45 -2.76 2.51
C SER A 199 0.50 -2.92 1.31
N ALA A 200 0.61 -4.13 0.75
CA ALA A 200 1.40 -4.42 -0.45
C ALA A 200 0.60 -4.31 -1.76
N TYR A 201 -0.66 -3.87 -1.69
CA TYR A 201 -1.54 -3.65 -2.85
C TYR A 201 -1.84 -4.89 -3.71
N PHE A 202 -1.75 -6.11 -3.16
CA PHE A 202 -2.01 -7.36 -3.87
C PHE A 202 -3.26 -7.27 -4.75
N GLY A 203 -3.04 -7.37 -6.07
CA GLY A 203 -4.06 -7.46 -7.09
C GLY A 203 -4.89 -6.20 -7.33
N ALA A 204 -4.63 -5.12 -6.61
CA ALA A 204 -5.46 -3.93 -6.62
C ALA A 204 -5.19 -3.03 -7.83
N VAL A 205 -6.22 -2.28 -8.24
CA VAL A 205 -6.05 -1.16 -9.16
C VAL A 205 -5.43 0.01 -8.43
N ILE A 206 -4.39 0.58 -9.04
CA ILE A 206 -3.65 1.72 -8.51
C ILE A 206 -3.99 2.98 -9.30
N GLY A 207 -4.13 4.11 -8.58
CA GLY A 207 -4.30 5.42 -9.18
C GLY A 207 -4.69 6.50 -8.17
N ARG A 208 -4.86 7.78 -8.57
CA ARG A 208 -4.89 8.26 -9.97
C ARG A 208 -3.55 8.22 -10.70
N THR A 209 -2.43 8.23 -9.97
CA THR A 209 -1.11 7.95 -10.54
C THR A 209 -0.44 6.80 -9.81
N ALA A 210 -0.07 5.77 -10.56
CA ALA A 210 0.73 4.66 -10.10
C ALA A 210 2.23 5.02 -10.07
N GLY A 211 2.99 4.27 -9.26
CA GLY A 211 4.37 4.60 -8.90
C GLY A 211 4.50 5.85 -8.00
N ARG A 212 5.72 6.39 -7.95
CA ARG A 212 6.07 7.56 -7.14
C ARG A 212 5.90 8.87 -7.92
N THR A 213 5.42 9.90 -7.24
CA THR A 213 5.46 11.31 -7.68
C THR A 213 6.41 12.08 -6.78
N LYS A 214 7.50 12.57 -7.38
CA LYS A 214 8.56 13.32 -6.69
C LYS A 214 7.98 14.50 -5.93
N ASN A 215 8.42 14.65 -4.69
CA ASN A 215 7.96 15.65 -3.71
C ASN A 215 6.45 15.74 -3.48
N GLY A 216 5.65 14.77 -3.98
CA GLY A 216 4.19 14.86 -3.98
C GLY A 216 3.68 16.09 -4.71
N VAL A 217 4.30 16.50 -5.82
CA VAL A 217 3.87 17.66 -6.61
C VAL A 217 3.48 17.20 -8.01
N LEU A 218 2.21 17.40 -8.37
CA LEU A 218 1.70 17.21 -9.71
C LEU A 218 1.62 18.56 -10.42
N LYS A 219 2.34 18.70 -11.53
CA LYS A 219 2.34 19.93 -12.33
C LYS A 219 1.45 19.76 -13.57
N ILE A 220 0.44 20.60 -13.71
CA ILE A 220 -0.51 20.60 -14.82
C ILE A 220 -0.49 21.99 -15.45
N GLY A 221 0.14 22.10 -16.62
CA GLY A 221 0.49 23.39 -17.20
C GLY A 221 1.35 24.22 -16.25
N GLU A 222 0.87 25.40 -15.88
CA GLU A 222 1.54 26.29 -14.93
C GLU A 222 1.10 26.07 -13.47
N LYS A 223 0.07 25.25 -13.23
CA LYS A 223 -0.46 25.00 -11.88
C LYS A 223 0.25 23.82 -11.22
N GLU A 224 0.52 23.98 -9.94
CA GLU A 224 1.06 22.91 -9.09
C GLU A 224 0.01 22.47 -8.08
N TYR A 225 -0.13 21.14 -7.93
CA TYR A 225 -1.04 20.51 -6.99
C TYR A 225 -0.24 19.68 -6.00
N ALA A 226 -0.40 19.99 -4.71
CA ALA A 226 0.20 19.21 -3.63
C ALA A 226 -0.59 17.93 -3.41
N LEU A 227 0.01 16.79 -3.74
CA LEU A 227 -0.53 15.47 -3.52
C LEU A 227 -0.28 14.98 -2.10
N ASP A 228 -1.11 14.03 -1.64
CA ASP A 228 -0.89 13.37 -0.36
C ASP A 228 0.45 12.62 -0.34
N LYS A 229 1.29 12.92 0.64
CA LYS A 229 2.61 12.30 0.83
C LYS A 229 2.51 11.13 1.80
N ASN A 230 2.51 9.93 1.24
CA ASN A 230 2.40 8.66 1.96
C ASN A 230 3.69 7.80 1.87
N ALA A 231 4.67 8.18 1.05
CA ALA A 231 5.99 7.55 1.04
C ALA A 231 6.96 8.34 1.93
N SER A 232 7.12 7.88 3.17
CA SER A 232 7.99 8.49 4.20
C SER A 232 7.75 10.00 4.42
N GLY A 233 6.54 10.48 4.13
CA GLY A 233 6.17 11.90 4.19
C GLY A 233 6.83 12.81 3.14
N LYS A 234 7.61 12.25 2.20
CA LYS A 234 8.39 13.00 1.21
C LYS A 234 7.76 12.98 -0.18
N HIS A 235 7.32 11.80 -0.62
CA HIS A 235 6.77 11.55 -1.95
C HIS A 235 5.33 11.08 -1.86
N SER A 236 4.57 11.25 -2.95
CA SER A 236 3.31 10.53 -3.12
C SER A 236 3.60 9.21 -3.82
N ILE A 237 2.98 8.12 -3.39
CA ILE A 237 3.09 6.82 -4.05
C ILE A 237 1.70 6.21 -4.23
N HIS A 238 1.45 5.63 -5.41
CA HIS A 238 0.23 4.89 -5.73
C HIS A 238 -1.07 5.69 -5.50
N GLY A 239 -1.04 7.01 -5.71
CA GLY A 239 -2.21 7.87 -5.55
C GLY A 239 -2.43 8.42 -4.13
N GLY A 240 -1.48 8.23 -3.22
CA GLY A 240 -1.55 8.74 -1.85
C GLY A 240 -2.22 7.76 -0.87
N SER A 241 -2.45 8.21 0.35
CA SER A 241 -3.15 7.45 1.40
C SER A 241 -4.61 7.22 1.00
N TYR A 242 -5.18 6.05 1.30
CA TYR A 242 -6.59 5.78 0.99
C TYR A 242 -6.96 6.01 -0.47
N ASN A 243 -6.07 5.57 -1.36
CA ASN A 243 -6.23 5.66 -2.81
C ASN A 243 -7.25 4.64 -3.35
N LEU A 244 -7.30 4.49 -4.67
CA LEU A 244 -8.26 3.63 -5.38
C LEU A 244 -8.24 2.16 -4.92
N SER A 245 -7.06 1.64 -4.52
CA SER A 245 -6.89 0.26 -4.03
C SER A 245 -7.62 -0.01 -2.72
N GLN A 246 -7.95 1.04 -1.96
CA GLN A 246 -8.55 0.95 -0.63
C GLN A 246 -10.02 1.39 -0.61
N LYS A 247 -10.69 1.30 -1.76
CA LYS A 247 -12.09 1.73 -1.93
C LYS A 247 -12.99 0.65 -2.50
N TYR A 248 -14.28 0.76 -2.18
CA TYR A 248 -15.29 -0.05 -2.84
C TYR A 248 -15.68 0.58 -4.17
N TRP A 249 -15.55 -0.22 -5.21
CA TRP A 249 -16.01 0.05 -6.56
C TRP A 249 -17.41 -0.53 -6.76
N LYS A 250 -18.20 0.10 -7.64
CA LYS A 250 -19.44 -0.47 -8.13
C LYS A 250 -19.08 -1.50 -9.21
N GLY A 251 -19.32 -2.77 -8.94
CA GLY A 251 -19.07 -3.87 -9.88
C GLY A 251 -20.36 -4.37 -10.53
N GLU A 252 -20.31 -4.55 -11.85
CA GLU A 252 -21.36 -5.12 -12.69
C GLU A 252 -20.73 -6.26 -13.51
N GLN A 253 -21.34 -7.45 -13.46
CA GLN A 253 -20.85 -8.63 -14.16
C GLN A 253 -21.79 -8.98 -15.31
N GLU A 254 -21.19 -9.25 -16.45
CA GLU A 254 -21.78 -9.96 -17.59
C GLU A 254 -21.07 -11.32 -17.74
N GLU A 255 -21.44 -12.13 -18.73
CA GLU A 255 -20.99 -13.52 -18.86
C GLU A 255 -19.46 -13.70 -18.69
N ASN A 256 -18.67 -13.06 -19.54
CA ASN A 256 -17.22 -13.17 -19.55
C ASN A 256 -16.48 -11.88 -19.16
N ARG A 257 -17.18 -10.90 -18.58
CA ARG A 257 -16.58 -9.62 -18.18
C ARG A 257 -17.15 -9.07 -16.87
N VAL A 258 -16.33 -8.32 -16.13
CA VAL A 258 -16.75 -7.54 -14.97
C VAL A 258 -16.24 -6.12 -15.12
N ARG A 259 -17.16 -5.16 -15.07
CA ARG A 259 -16.84 -3.73 -15.06
C ARG A 259 -16.94 -3.19 -13.64
N PHE A 260 -15.87 -2.57 -13.19
CA PHE A 260 -15.83 -1.79 -11.95
C PHE A 260 -15.80 -0.30 -12.28
N SER A 261 -16.58 0.49 -11.56
CA SER A 261 -16.57 1.95 -11.65
C SER A 261 -16.45 2.60 -10.27
N ILE A 262 -15.77 3.75 -10.21
CA ILE A 262 -15.64 4.58 -9.01
C ILE A 262 -15.55 6.06 -9.38
N GLU A 263 -15.98 6.91 -8.46
CA GLU A 263 -15.79 8.35 -8.54
C GLU A 263 -14.67 8.77 -7.58
N SER A 264 -13.77 9.64 -8.06
CA SER A 264 -12.76 10.29 -7.25
C SER A 264 -13.06 11.80 -7.25
N PRO A 265 -13.54 12.38 -6.13
CA PRO A 265 -13.90 13.78 -6.07
C PRO A 265 -12.72 14.74 -6.28
N HIS A 266 -13.03 15.98 -6.64
CA HIS A 266 -12.04 17.06 -6.73
C HIS A 266 -11.21 17.19 -5.44
N LEU A 267 -9.89 17.28 -5.61
CA LEU A 267 -8.86 17.38 -4.56
C LEU A 267 -8.80 16.18 -3.61
N GLU A 268 -9.40 15.05 -3.98
CA GLU A 268 -9.12 13.80 -3.30
C GLU A 268 -7.63 13.47 -3.46
N ASN A 269 -6.91 13.37 -2.34
CA ASN A 269 -5.44 13.23 -2.29
C ASN A 269 -4.68 14.31 -3.09
N GLY A 270 -5.29 15.47 -3.30
CA GLY A 270 -4.70 16.60 -4.02
C GLY A 270 -4.94 16.62 -5.53
N TYR A 271 -5.58 15.61 -6.11
CA TYR A 271 -5.80 15.56 -7.56
C TYR A 271 -6.94 16.50 -8.01
N PRO A 272 -6.72 17.38 -9.00
CA PRO A 272 -7.78 18.25 -9.51
C PRO A 272 -8.84 17.50 -10.32
N GLY A 273 -10.01 18.12 -10.46
CA GLY A 273 -11.19 17.54 -11.12
C GLY A 273 -11.89 16.39 -10.37
N ASN A 274 -13.21 16.35 -10.49
CA ASN A 274 -13.97 15.15 -10.23
C ASN A 274 -13.68 14.17 -11.36
N ALA A 275 -13.35 12.94 -11.01
CA ALA A 275 -12.99 11.90 -11.97
C ALA A 275 -13.96 10.73 -11.88
N LYS A 276 -14.33 10.20 -13.05
CA LYS A 276 -14.99 8.89 -13.19
C LYS A 276 -13.96 7.93 -13.73
N ILE A 277 -13.74 6.82 -13.03
CA ILE A 277 -12.71 5.84 -13.34
C ILE A 277 -13.38 4.47 -13.44
N GLU A 278 -13.06 3.75 -14.50
CA GLU A 278 -13.60 2.45 -14.85
C GLU A 278 -12.44 1.49 -15.14
N ILE A 279 -12.61 0.23 -14.74
CA ILE A 279 -11.80 -0.88 -15.22
C ILE A 279 -12.73 -2.01 -15.63
N GLU A 280 -12.53 -2.57 -16.81
CA GLU A 280 -13.18 -3.78 -17.26
C GLU A 280 -12.17 -4.92 -17.27
N TYR A 281 -12.51 -6.00 -16.58
CA TYR A 281 -11.83 -7.28 -16.67
C TYR A 281 -12.62 -8.18 -17.62
N SER A 282 -11.99 -8.68 -18.68
CA SER A 282 -12.62 -9.62 -19.62
C SER A 282 -11.78 -10.88 -19.77
N LEU A 283 -12.44 -12.04 -19.67
CA LEU A 283 -11.83 -13.35 -19.86
C LEU A 283 -12.13 -13.83 -21.28
N GLU A 284 -11.09 -13.89 -22.10
CA GLU A 284 -11.14 -14.28 -23.52
C GLU A 284 -10.21 -15.45 -23.75
N ASP A 285 -10.79 -16.67 -23.81
CA ASP A 285 -10.05 -17.92 -23.96
C ASP A 285 -8.93 -18.08 -22.92
N ASP A 286 -7.67 -17.93 -23.32
CA ASP A 286 -6.49 -18.09 -22.48
C ASP A 286 -5.98 -16.76 -21.89
N SER A 287 -6.74 -15.67 -22.06
CA SER A 287 -6.29 -14.32 -21.76
C SER A 287 -7.26 -13.55 -20.85
N LEU A 288 -6.73 -12.93 -19.80
CA LEU A 288 -7.41 -11.92 -18.99
C LEU A 288 -6.99 -10.53 -19.48
N LYS A 289 -7.94 -9.76 -20.03
CA LYS A 289 -7.71 -8.37 -20.46
C LYS A 289 -8.23 -7.39 -19.43
N LEU A 290 -7.46 -6.32 -19.21
CA LEU A 290 -7.74 -5.20 -18.34
C LEU A 290 -7.84 -3.96 -19.21
N HIS A 291 -9.04 -3.39 -19.30
CA HIS A 291 -9.29 -2.15 -20.03
C HIS A 291 -9.60 -1.04 -19.04
N TYR A 292 -8.77 0.00 -19.02
CA TYR A 292 -8.91 1.15 -18.14
C TYR A 292 -9.54 2.30 -18.91
N ARG A 293 -10.51 2.97 -18.28
CA ARG A 293 -11.11 4.17 -18.83
C ARG A 293 -11.31 5.22 -17.75
N ALA A 294 -10.89 6.46 -17.98
CA ALA A 294 -11.13 7.54 -17.04
C ALA A 294 -11.40 8.88 -17.73
N CYS A 295 -12.18 9.73 -17.10
CA CYS A 295 -12.39 11.11 -17.54
C CYS A 295 -12.54 12.04 -16.34
N SER A 296 -12.34 13.34 -16.57
CA SER A 296 -12.49 14.36 -15.54
C SER A 296 -13.11 15.64 -16.08
N ASP A 297 -13.77 16.38 -15.17
CA ASP A 297 -14.37 17.68 -15.42
C ASP A 297 -13.37 18.86 -15.29
N GLN A 298 -12.11 18.58 -14.99
CA GLN A 298 -11.01 19.55 -15.03
C GLN A 298 -9.75 18.90 -15.61
N ASP A 299 -8.76 19.73 -15.93
CA ASP A 299 -7.43 19.25 -16.29
C ASP A 299 -6.86 18.41 -15.12
N THR A 300 -6.52 17.15 -15.38
CA THR A 300 -6.01 16.19 -14.40
C THR A 300 -5.19 15.11 -15.10
N TYR A 301 -4.32 14.42 -14.38
CA TYR A 301 -3.48 13.36 -14.94
C TYR A 301 -3.89 11.98 -14.39
N PHE A 302 -3.91 10.99 -15.28
CA PHE A 302 -4.19 9.60 -14.96
C PHE A 302 -3.02 8.73 -15.42
N ASN A 303 -2.56 7.86 -14.53
CA ASN A 303 -1.64 6.77 -14.82
C ASN A 303 -2.07 5.57 -13.97
N LEU A 304 -2.91 4.70 -14.55
CA LEU A 304 -3.55 3.60 -13.85
C LEU A 304 -2.83 2.29 -14.16
N THR A 305 -2.79 1.38 -13.18
CA THR A 305 -2.25 0.03 -13.38
C THR A 305 -2.89 -0.96 -12.42
N ASN A 306 -2.53 -2.24 -12.54
CA ASN A 306 -2.91 -3.31 -11.62
C ASN A 306 -1.67 -3.91 -10.95
N HIS A 307 -1.73 -4.08 -9.64
CA HIS A 307 -0.60 -4.49 -8.81
C HIS A 307 -0.68 -5.97 -8.41
N SER A 308 -1.07 -6.84 -9.34
CA SER A 308 -1.01 -8.31 -9.16
C SER A 308 0.44 -8.79 -9.11
N TYR A 309 0.71 -9.72 -8.20
CA TYR A 309 2.01 -10.38 -8.06
C TYR A 309 1.87 -11.82 -8.49
N PHE A 310 2.56 -12.20 -9.56
CA PHE A 310 2.49 -13.55 -10.13
C PHE A 310 3.53 -14.47 -9.49
N SER A 311 3.11 -15.70 -9.20
CA SER A 311 3.94 -16.83 -8.80
C SER A 311 3.48 -18.08 -9.54
N LEU A 312 4.15 -18.43 -10.64
CA LEU A 312 3.69 -19.49 -11.53
C LEU A 312 3.82 -20.91 -10.95
N SER A 313 4.62 -21.12 -9.90
CA SER A 313 4.62 -22.41 -9.19
C SER A 313 3.26 -22.72 -8.57
N GLY A 314 2.46 -21.68 -8.26
CA GLY A 314 1.22 -21.80 -7.51
C GLY A 314 1.42 -21.95 -6.00
N ASN A 315 2.67 -21.85 -5.53
CA ASN A 315 3.01 -21.85 -4.11
C ASN A 315 3.45 -20.43 -3.70
N SER A 316 2.63 -19.76 -2.88
CA SER A 316 2.88 -18.38 -2.44
C SER A 316 4.06 -18.21 -1.48
N GLU A 317 4.61 -19.30 -0.97
CA GLU A 317 5.75 -19.31 -0.04
C GLU A 317 7.09 -19.60 -0.74
N GLU A 318 7.04 -20.04 -2.01
CA GLU A 318 8.24 -20.30 -2.81
C GLU A 318 8.75 -19.04 -3.50
N GLU A 319 10.06 -18.89 -3.52
CA GLU A 319 10.71 -17.80 -4.27
C GLU A 319 10.65 -18.06 -5.77
N ILE A 320 10.47 -17.00 -6.55
CA ILE A 320 10.39 -17.07 -8.01
C ILE A 320 11.76 -17.17 -8.69
N GLY A 321 12.85 -17.32 -7.93
CA GLY A 321 14.22 -17.29 -8.46
C GLY A 321 14.45 -18.31 -9.58
N GLU A 322 13.81 -19.48 -9.50
CA GLU A 322 13.95 -20.52 -10.53
C GLU A 322 13.15 -20.25 -11.81
N GLN A 323 12.23 -19.28 -11.80
CA GLN A 323 11.44 -18.87 -12.96
C GLN A 323 12.27 -18.02 -13.92
N TYR A 324 11.84 -17.98 -15.17
CA TYR A 324 12.55 -17.30 -16.25
C TYR A 324 11.75 -16.10 -16.75
N LEU A 325 12.46 -15.00 -16.96
CA LEU A 325 11.90 -13.75 -17.46
C LEU A 325 12.48 -13.46 -18.85
N THR A 326 11.61 -12.99 -19.75
CA THR A 326 11.98 -12.35 -21.02
C THR A 326 11.22 -11.04 -21.15
N LEU A 327 11.90 -9.96 -21.52
CA LEU A 327 11.33 -8.63 -21.70
C LEU A 327 11.71 -8.07 -23.08
N ARG A 328 10.76 -7.46 -23.78
CA ARG A 328 11.08 -6.63 -24.96
C ARG A 328 11.29 -5.19 -24.52
N ALA A 329 12.42 -4.96 -23.87
CA ALA A 329 12.85 -3.65 -23.41
C ALA A 329 14.35 -3.46 -23.66
N GLU A 330 14.72 -2.32 -24.24
CA GLU A 330 16.12 -1.94 -24.46
C GLU A 330 16.63 -0.96 -23.39
N GLU A 331 15.71 -0.30 -22.69
CA GLU A 331 16.01 0.68 -21.66
C GLU A 331 15.22 0.41 -20.38
N TYR A 332 15.81 0.74 -19.25
CA TYR A 332 15.17 0.77 -17.94
C TYR A 332 15.47 2.10 -17.25
N GLY A 333 14.59 2.51 -16.33
CA GLY A 333 14.83 3.68 -15.51
C GLY A 333 15.65 3.31 -14.29
N GLU A 334 16.87 3.82 -14.19
CA GLU A 334 17.65 3.76 -12.97
C GLU A 334 16.93 4.54 -11.86
N VAL A 335 17.00 4.03 -10.63
CA VAL A 335 16.39 4.65 -9.45
C VAL A 335 17.44 5.14 -8.45
N ASP A 336 17.05 6.13 -7.66
CA ASP A 336 17.82 6.58 -6.49
C ASP A 336 17.47 5.80 -5.21
N GLU A 337 18.07 6.18 -4.07
CA GLU A 337 17.83 5.57 -2.75
C GLU A 337 16.40 5.73 -2.23
N ASP A 338 15.64 6.71 -2.76
CA ASP A 338 14.21 6.84 -2.48
C ASP A 338 13.37 6.04 -3.49
N THR A 339 14.03 5.24 -4.34
CA THR A 339 13.46 4.45 -5.44
C THR A 339 12.66 5.29 -6.43
N LEU A 340 13.10 6.55 -6.63
CA LEU A 340 12.60 7.42 -7.69
C LEU A 340 13.38 7.16 -8.98
N PRO A 341 12.72 6.89 -10.11
CA PRO A 341 13.38 6.87 -11.40
C PRO A 341 14.04 8.22 -11.72
N ILE A 342 15.32 8.20 -12.08
CA ILE A 342 16.15 9.41 -12.31
C ILE A 342 16.62 9.60 -13.76
N ARG A 343 16.83 8.51 -14.51
CA ARG A 343 17.20 8.53 -15.93
C ARG A 343 16.92 7.19 -16.60
N LEU A 344 16.79 7.19 -17.92
CA LEU A 344 16.81 5.96 -18.72
C LEU A 344 18.25 5.54 -19.01
N SER A 345 18.51 4.25 -18.92
CA SER A 345 19.78 3.60 -19.24
C SER A 345 19.54 2.36 -20.08
N SER A 346 20.49 2.03 -20.96
CA SER A 346 20.45 0.78 -21.73
C SER A 346 20.52 -0.42 -20.78
N VAL A 347 19.76 -1.47 -21.09
CA VAL A 347 19.86 -2.76 -20.40
C VAL A 347 21.11 -3.55 -20.82
N GLU A 348 21.72 -3.21 -21.96
CA GLU A 348 22.83 -3.96 -22.55
C GLU A 348 24.02 -4.07 -21.59
N ASN A 349 24.56 -5.28 -21.45
CA ASN A 349 25.65 -5.60 -20.52
C ASN A 349 25.35 -5.33 -19.04
N THR A 350 24.07 -5.34 -18.64
CA THR A 350 23.64 -5.22 -17.24
C THR A 350 22.88 -6.46 -16.77
N SER A 351 22.66 -6.58 -15.46
CA SER A 351 21.84 -7.64 -14.88
C SER A 351 20.38 -7.56 -15.33
N PHE A 352 19.94 -6.38 -15.77
CA PHE A 352 18.60 -6.09 -16.26
C PHE A 352 18.38 -6.42 -17.75
N ASP A 353 19.38 -6.98 -18.45
CA ASP A 353 19.21 -7.49 -19.81
C ASP A 353 18.38 -8.78 -19.81
N PHE A 354 17.07 -8.62 -19.98
CA PHE A 354 16.10 -9.70 -20.15
C PHE A 354 15.62 -9.81 -21.61
N ARG A 355 16.30 -9.18 -22.57
CA ARG A 355 15.94 -9.29 -24.01
C ARG A 355 15.99 -10.73 -24.49
N VAL A 356 16.88 -11.50 -23.87
CA VAL A 356 16.93 -12.96 -23.97
C VAL A 356 16.42 -13.54 -22.65
N ARG A 357 15.75 -14.68 -22.75
CA ARG A 357 15.27 -15.48 -21.62
C ARG A 357 16.39 -15.70 -20.60
N LYS A 358 16.15 -15.28 -19.35
CA LYS A 358 17.12 -15.35 -18.26
C LYS A 358 16.44 -15.76 -16.95
N GLN A 359 17.14 -16.53 -16.14
CA GLN A 359 16.62 -16.97 -14.84
C GLN A 359 16.67 -15.82 -13.83
N LEU A 360 15.60 -15.62 -13.05
CA LEU A 360 15.52 -14.52 -12.08
C LEU A 360 16.60 -14.62 -10.98
N GLN A 361 16.99 -15.84 -10.61
CA GLN A 361 18.04 -16.09 -9.61
C GLN A 361 19.38 -15.43 -9.99
N GLU A 362 19.70 -15.33 -11.28
CA GLU A 362 20.92 -14.66 -11.73
C GLU A 362 20.93 -13.18 -11.32
N LEU A 363 19.78 -12.50 -11.48
CA LEU A 363 19.63 -11.12 -11.04
C LEU A 363 19.64 -11.01 -9.51
N PHE A 364 18.95 -11.91 -8.80
CA PHE A 364 18.96 -11.92 -7.33
C PHE A 364 20.35 -12.16 -6.73
N ASN A 365 21.30 -12.73 -7.47
CA ASN A 365 22.69 -12.89 -7.04
C ASN A 365 23.62 -11.73 -7.49
N SER A 366 23.10 -10.77 -8.26
CA SER A 366 23.88 -9.66 -8.79
C SER A 366 24.36 -8.72 -7.68
N ARG A 367 25.53 -8.10 -7.90
CA ARG A 367 26.09 -7.06 -7.02
C ARG A 367 25.96 -5.66 -7.63
N GLU A 368 25.25 -5.53 -8.74
CA GLU A 368 24.99 -4.24 -9.37
C GLU A 368 24.22 -3.33 -8.42
N GLU A 369 24.57 -2.05 -8.45
CA GLU A 369 24.06 -1.06 -7.50
C GLU A 369 22.54 -0.93 -7.55
N GLN A 370 21.97 -0.90 -8.75
CA GLN A 370 20.53 -0.79 -8.97
C GLN A 370 19.76 -2.00 -8.41
N VAL A 371 20.35 -3.21 -8.41
CA VAL A 371 19.75 -4.40 -7.78
C VAL A 371 19.79 -4.28 -6.26
N ARG A 372 20.90 -3.75 -5.71
CA ARG A 372 21.12 -3.60 -4.28
C ARG A 372 20.20 -2.56 -3.65
N ILE A 373 20.05 -1.38 -4.27
CA ILE A 373 19.23 -0.26 -3.75
C ILE A 373 17.78 -0.69 -3.52
N VAL A 374 17.23 -1.55 -4.38
CA VAL A 374 15.82 -1.97 -4.32
C VAL A 374 15.59 -3.21 -3.46
N GLY A 375 16.59 -3.70 -2.74
CA GLY A 375 16.46 -4.87 -1.86
C GLY A 375 16.72 -6.20 -2.55
N GLN A 376 17.75 -6.25 -3.40
CA GLN A 376 18.23 -7.47 -4.07
C GLN A 376 17.25 -8.04 -5.11
N GLY A 377 16.65 -7.18 -5.91
CA GLY A 377 15.68 -7.57 -6.94
C GLY A 377 15.47 -6.50 -8.00
N ILE A 378 14.25 -6.43 -8.50
CA ILE A 378 13.79 -5.43 -9.47
C ILE A 378 12.71 -4.59 -8.78
N ASP A 379 12.77 -3.26 -8.92
CA ASP A 379 11.70 -2.29 -8.65
C ASP A 379 11.88 -1.12 -9.62
N HIS A 380 11.91 -1.44 -10.93
CA HIS A 380 12.34 -0.51 -11.97
C HIS A 380 11.31 -0.40 -13.09
N PRO A 381 11.10 0.80 -13.65
CA PRO A 381 10.39 0.96 -14.90
C PRO A 381 11.24 0.47 -16.08
N PHE A 382 10.63 -0.25 -17.01
CA PHE A 382 11.22 -0.67 -18.28
C PHE A 382 10.46 -0.03 -19.45
N VAL A 383 11.20 0.45 -20.45
CA VAL A 383 10.63 0.91 -21.73
C VAL A 383 10.36 -0.32 -22.59
N GLY A 384 9.16 -0.88 -22.44
CA GLY A 384 8.79 -2.12 -23.13
C GLY A 384 7.34 -2.49 -22.89
N ASN A 385 6.71 -3.07 -23.90
CA ASN A 385 5.28 -3.38 -23.90
C ASN A 385 4.98 -4.89 -23.90
N TYR A 386 6.02 -5.72 -23.72
CA TYR A 386 5.89 -7.18 -23.63
C TYR A 386 6.82 -7.76 -22.57
N ALA A 387 6.26 -8.65 -21.76
CA ALA A 387 6.99 -9.50 -20.84
C ALA A 387 6.50 -10.95 -20.95
N LYS A 388 7.39 -11.90 -20.64
CA LYS A 388 7.09 -13.32 -20.55
C LYS A 388 7.72 -13.89 -19.29
N LEU A 389 6.91 -14.51 -18.45
CA LEU A 389 7.33 -15.25 -17.26
C LEU A 389 7.03 -16.73 -17.48
N GLU A 390 7.99 -17.59 -17.14
CA GLU A 390 7.89 -19.04 -17.35
C GLU A 390 8.37 -19.78 -16.11
N ASP A 391 7.59 -20.77 -15.67
CA ASP A 391 8.04 -21.76 -14.69
C ASP A 391 8.21 -23.12 -15.37
N GLU A 392 9.45 -23.61 -15.44
CA GLU A 392 9.74 -24.88 -16.11
C GLU A 392 9.16 -26.08 -15.37
N LYS A 393 9.03 -25.99 -14.03
CA LYS A 393 8.57 -27.09 -13.17
C LYS A 393 7.08 -27.37 -13.42
N SER A 394 6.23 -26.35 -13.28
CA SER A 394 4.79 -26.50 -13.58
C SER A 394 4.48 -26.48 -15.08
N GLY A 395 5.35 -25.87 -15.89
CA GLY A 395 5.11 -25.58 -17.30
C GLY A 395 4.17 -24.40 -17.55
N ARG A 396 3.70 -23.72 -16.50
CA ARG A 396 2.86 -22.53 -16.63
C ARG A 396 3.66 -21.37 -17.20
N CYS A 397 3.03 -20.62 -18.10
CA CYS A 397 3.58 -19.45 -18.75
C CYS A 397 2.59 -18.28 -18.65
N LEU A 398 3.15 -17.08 -18.48
CA LEU A 398 2.42 -15.82 -18.55
C LEU A 398 3.08 -14.93 -19.60
N GLU A 399 2.31 -14.45 -20.57
CA GLU A 399 2.66 -13.33 -21.45
C GLU A 399 1.88 -12.08 -21.05
N VAL A 400 2.59 -10.97 -20.92
CA VAL A 400 1.99 -9.65 -20.68
C VAL A 400 2.15 -8.81 -21.94
N ARG A 401 1.06 -8.18 -22.40
CA ARG A 401 1.06 -7.18 -23.48
C ARG A 401 0.31 -5.93 -23.05
N THR A 402 0.76 -4.76 -23.47
CA THR A 402 0.07 -3.49 -23.17
C THR A 402 0.23 -2.47 -24.30
N ASP A 403 -0.68 -1.49 -24.34
CA ASP A 403 -0.54 -0.27 -25.15
C ASP A 403 0.20 0.87 -24.42
N ASN A 404 0.57 0.67 -23.15
CA ASN A 404 1.45 1.59 -22.42
C ASN A 404 2.87 1.57 -23.01
N GLN A 405 3.57 2.69 -22.82
CA GLN A 405 4.98 2.82 -23.22
C GLN A 405 5.90 1.83 -22.49
N GLY A 406 5.55 1.47 -21.25
CA GLY A 406 6.39 0.67 -20.40
C GLY A 406 5.64 -0.06 -19.31
N MET A 407 6.42 -0.70 -18.44
CA MET A 407 5.93 -1.35 -17.24
C MET A 407 6.93 -1.19 -16.10
N VAL A 408 6.44 -1.01 -14.87
CA VAL A 408 7.28 -1.25 -13.69
C VAL A 408 7.26 -2.73 -13.37
N ILE A 409 8.44 -3.28 -13.16
CA ILE A 409 8.62 -4.67 -12.75
C ILE A 409 9.11 -4.65 -11.31
N TYR A 410 8.38 -5.34 -10.44
CA TYR A 410 8.70 -5.42 -9.02
C TYR A 410 8.71 -6.88 -8.55
N THR A 411 9.83 -7.35 -8.02
CA THR A 411 10.03 -8.74 -7.57
C THR A 411 9.80 -8.93 -6.08
N ALA A 412 8.84 -8.21 -5.49
CA ALA A 412 8.37 -8.44 -4.13
C ALA A 412 9.49 -8.40 -3.06
N ASN A 413 10.41 -7.44 -3.18
CA ASN A 413 11.67 -7.37 -2.43
C ASN A 413 11.47 -7.08 -0.92
N TRP A 414 10.31 -6.57 -0.53
CA TRP A 414 10.04 -6.09 0.83
C TRP A 414 8.86 -6.80 1.52
N LEU A 415 8.43 -7.96 1.04
CA LEU A 415 7.29 -8.68 1.62
C LEU A 415 7.52 -9.15 3.07
N HIS A 416 8.76 -9.28 3.53
CA HIS A 416 9.09 -9.57 4.93
C HIS A 416 8.55 -8.54 5.92
N GLU A 417 8.36 -7.29 5.50
CA GLU A 417 7.78 -6.24 6.34
C GLU A 417 6.34 -6.55 6.76
N ILE A 418 5.63 -7.34 5.94
CA ILE A 418 4.27 -7.82 6.24
C ILE A 418 4.24 -9.29 6.66
N GLY A 419 5.40 -9.86 6.98
CA GLY A 419 5.53 -11.24 7.47
C GLY A 419 5.45 -12.32 6.40
N ARG A 420 5.77 -12.00 5.15
CA ARG A 420 5.87 -12.95 4.03
C ARG A 420 7.31 -13.07 3.55
N LYS A 421 7.68 -14.18 2.90
CA LYS A 421 9.02 -14.31 2.33
C LYS A 421 9.18 -13.31 1.16
N ASN A 422 10.38 -12.75 1.00
CA ASN A 422 10.71 -11.90 -0.14
C ASN A 422 10.73 -12.71 -1.43
N HIS A 423 10.63 -12.04 -2.57
CA HIS A 423 10.79 -12.65 -3.90
C HIS A 423 9.86 -13.84 -4.17
N THR A 424 8.69 -13.89 -3.52
CA THR A 424 7.68 -14.94 -3.79
C THR A 424 6.71 -14.57 -4.90
N GLY A 425 6.85 -13.39 -5.49
CA GLY A 425 6.05 -12.98 -6.64
C GLY A 425 6.66 -11.82 -7.42
N ILE A 426 6.16 -11.60 -8.62
CA ILE A 426 6.59 -10.52 -9.52
C ILE A 426 5.37 -9.77 -10.07
N ALA A 427 5.42 -8.44 -10.03
CA ALA A 427 4.39 -7.59 -10.60
C ALA A 427 4.83 -7.04 -11.96
N PHE A 428 3.87 -6.92 -12.88
CA PHE A 428 4.01 -6.31 -14.21
C PHE A 428 3.03 -5.14 -14.31
N GLU A 429 3.43 -4.01 -13.75
CA GLU A 429 2.61 -2.80 -13.68
C GLU A 429 2.74 -2.01 -14.99
N ALA A 430 1.96 -2.37 -16.00
CA ALA A 430 1.87 -1.63 -17.25
C ALA A 430 1.36 -0.20 -17.01
N GLN A 431 2.18 0.80 -17.34
CA GLN A 431 1.91 2.21 -17.04
C GLN A 431 2.83 3.17 -17.80
N GLU A 432 2.54 4.47 -17.74
CA GLU A 432 3.51 5.50 -18.10
C GLU A 432 4.64 5.57 -17.05
N LEU A 433 5.86 5.87 -17.48
CA LEU A 433 7.05 5.74 -16.63
C LEU A 433 7.00 6.76 -15.48
N PRO A 434 7.01 6.33 -14.20
CA PRO A 434 6.94 7.23 -13.07
C PRO A 434 8.11 8.23 -13.07
N CYS A 435 7.85 9.50 -12.77
CA CYS A 435 8.82 10.60 -12.70
C CYS A 435 9.64 10.92 -13.96
N LEU A 436 9.71 10.03 -14.95
CA LEU A 436 10.49 10.22 -16.19
C LEU A 436 9.65 10.76 -17.36
N SER A 437 8.32 10.61 -17.28
CA SER A 437 7.43 11.08 -18.34
C SER A 437 7.14 12.57 -18.18
N GLU A 438 7.50 13.37 -19.19
CA GLU A 438 7.03 14.76 -19.29
C GLU A 438 5.54 14.76 -19.61
N LEU A 439 4.74 15.40 -18.76
CA LEU A 439 3.30 15.55 -18.98
C LEU A 439 3.04 16.50 -20.15
N LYS A 440 2.54 15.97 -21.26
CA LYS A 440 2.18 16.77 -22.43
C LYS A 440 0.76 17.29 -22.27
N PRO A 441 0.44 18.51 -22.74
CA PRO A 441 -0.91 19.08 -22.62
C PRO A 441 -2.02 18.14 -23.04
N LYS A 442 -1.81 17.39 -24.13
CA LYS A 442 -2.80 16.40 -24.56
C LYS A 442 -3.18 15.42 -23.46
N GLU A 443 -2.28 14.98 -22.58
CA GLU A 443 -2.47 13.90 -21.59
C GLU A 443 -3.32 14.27 -20.39
N TYR A 444 -3.48 15.57 -20.09
CA TYR A 444 -4.15 16.01 -18.88
C TYR A 444 -5.30 17.00 -19.10
N LYS A 445 -5.78 17.16 -20.33
CA LYS A 445 -6.84 18.13 -20.64
C LYS A 445 -8.23 17.63 -20.26
N VAL A 446 -9.04 18.53 -19.71
CA VAL A 446 -10.47 18.32 -19.50
C VAL A 446 -11.15 17.80 -20.76
N GLY A 447 -12.10 16.87 -20.60
CA GLY A 447 -12.83 16.27 -21.72
C GLY A 447 -12.06 15.18 -22.48
N ARG A 448 -10.75 15.00 -22.25
CA ARG A 448 -10.03 13.83 -22.76
C ARG A 448 -10.46 12.58 -21.98
N VAL A 449 -10.66 11.50 -22.72
CA VAL A 449 -10.77 10.15 -22.16
C VAL A 449 -9.36 9.55 -22.08
N TYR A 450 -8.98 9.14 -20.87
CA TYR A 450 -7.86 8.24 -20.65
C TYR A 450 -8.33 6.82 -20.98
N GLU A 451 -7.54 6.11 -21.77
CA GLU A 451 -7.82 4.73 -22.17
C GLU A 451 -6.50 3.96 -22.30
N ARG A 452 -6.43 2.80 -21.65
CA ARG A 452 -5.28 1.88 -21.70
C ARG A 452 -5.76 0.45 -21.65
N GLU A 453 -4.98 -0.46 -22.24
CA GLU A 453 -5.21 -1.88 -22.20
C GLU A 453 -3.97 -2.65 -21.74
N THR A 454 -4.19 -3.69 -20.94
CA THR A 454 -3.17 -4.70 -20.61
C THR A 454 -3.80 -6.08 -20.72
N SER A 455 -3.09 -7.01 -21.35
CA SER A 455 -3.52 -8.40 -21.50
C SER A 455 -2.52 -9.31 -20.79
N PHE A 456 -3.04 -10.18 -19.94
CA PHE A 456 -2.33 -11.31 -19.33
C PHE A 456 -2.78 -12.59 -20.01
N ARG A 457 -1.93 -13.20 -20.83
CA ARG A 457 -2.19 -14.45 -21.51
C ARG A 457 -1.50 -15.60 -20.79
N PHE A 458 -2.23 -16.65 -20.51
CA PHE A 458 -1.79 -17.79 -19.73
C PHE A 458 -1.85 -19.06 -20.56
N TYR A 459 -0.79 -19.86 -20.54
CA TYR A 459 -0.81 -21.15 -21.23
C TYR A 459 0.19 -22.12 -20.60
N ILE A 460 0.11 -23.38 -21.00
CA ILE A 460 1.04 -24.42 -20.57
C ILE A 460 1.98 -24.71 -21.73
N ASP A 461 3.28 -24.58 -21.51
CA ASP A 461 4.30 -25.05 -22.45
C ASP A 461 4.58 -26.53 -22.19
N PHE A 462 4.28 -27.43 -23.14
CA PHE A 462 4.55 -28.86 -23.02
C PHE A 462 5.92 -29.29 -23.59
N GLN A 463 6.70 -28.37 -24.19
CA GLN A 463 7.81 -28.73 -25.07
C GLN A 463 9.13 -29.12 -24.38
N LYS A 464 9.23 -29.11 -23.05
CA LYS A 464 10.51 -29.38 -22.33
C LYS A 464 10.71 -30.79 -21.76
N ASN A 465 9.85 -31.75 -22.10
CA ASN A 465 10.04 -33.17 -21.76
C ASN A 465 10.38 -34.06 -22.99
N LYS A 466 11.00 -33.49 -24.04
CA LYS A 466 11.55 -34.26 -25.16
C LYS A 466 13.06 -34.15 -25.25
#